data_AF-A0A1U7XP35-F1
#
_entry.id   AF-A0A1U7XP35-F1
#
_cell.length_a   1.000
_cell.length_b   1.000
_cell.length_c   1.000
_cell.angle_alpha   90.00
_cell.angle_beta   90.00
_cell.angle_gamma   90.00
#
_symmetry.space_group_name_H-M   'P 1'
#
loop_
_entity.id
_entity.type
_entity.pdbx_description
1 polymer ?
#
loop_
_entity_poly.entity_id
_entity_poly.type
_entity_poly.pdbx_seq_one_letter_code
_entity_poly.pdbx_strand_id
1 'polypeptide(L)'
;MYMLEKEDKEARNWFNDKPPKFWSKSHFRTTTKCDMLLNNICDAFNGTKPILRAREKLILGLLEGIRIYLMKKLNQKREDLLKYQGNLCPRIRKLIEKVKEDSATSIPTWAGKFLFQVKTMYGEQFSVDLSGRTCSCRGWDLTGIPCLHAMSCIFHIRENPENFIHDCYKKTTQMRIYEPVIAPMDGPDMWEPTDLPDVNPPNYEPKKSKLNKNRRKEPDEIEASKRKAVEMKKQRREKKKKQVATSEMHDATKLSKKGKLGRCSKCLQTGHNKTTCKKSSNSPNSTTLPQTTQTTQDWYQNATSPSHPSKQINFESTYWTGHINEPSKLNVCMGL
;
A
#
# COMPACT_ATOMS: atom_id res chain seq x y z
N MET A 1 9.08 -23.10 -21.02
CA MET A 1 8.58 -24.44 -20.64
C MET A 1 9.69 -25.47 -20.45
N TYR A 2 10.70 -25.54 -21.32
CA TYR A 2 11.83 -26.49 -21.14
C TYR A 2 12.60 -26.30 -19.82
N MET A 3 13.02 -25.07 -19.49
CA MET A 3 13.70 -24.80 -18.22
C MET A 3 12.80 -25.11 -17.01
N LEU A 4 11.50 -24.80 -17.09
CA LEU A 4 10.55 -25.11 -16.03
C LEU A 4 10.39 -26.62 -15.82
N GLU A 5 10.43 -27.42 -16.90
CA GLU A 5 10.36 -28.89 -16.82
C GLU A 5 11.54 -29.51 -16.08
N LYS A 6 12.73 -28.91 -16.22
CA LYS A 6 13.93 -29.38 -15.53
C LYS A 6 13.87 -29.13 -14.03
N GLU A 7 13.22 -28.03 -13.63
CA GLU A 7 13.07 -27.65 -12.23
C GLU A 7 11.87 -28.36 -11.57
N ASP A 8 10.70 -28.33 -12.22
CA ASP A 8 9.44 -28.86 -11.70
C ASP A 8 8.47 -29.28 -12.83
N LYS A 9 8.32 -30.59 -13.00
CA LYS A 9 7.41 -31.18 -14.00
C LYS A 9 5.94 -30.96 -13.65
N GLU A 10 5.57 -30.97 -12.38
CA GLU A 10 4.18 -30.77 -11.95
C GLU A 10 3.75 -29.33 -12.22
N ALA A 11 4.60 -28.36 -11.88
CA ALA A 11 4.37 -26.95 -12.18
C ALA A 11 4.20 -26.73 -13.69
N ARG A 12 5.05 -27.34 -14.53
CA ARG A 12 4.90 -27.26 -15.99
C ARG A 12 3.54 -27.75 -16.45
N ASN A 13 3.10 -28.93 -15.99
CA ASN A 13 1.82 -29.51 -16.38
C ASN A 13 0.66 -28.60 -15.94
N TRP A 14 0.72 -28.08 -14.72
CA TRP A 14 -0.27 -27.13 -14.20
C TRP A 14 -0.40 -25.86 -15.05
N PHE A 15 0.69 -25.35 -15.61
CA PHE A 15 0.68 -24.20 -16.53
C PHE A 15 0.18 -24.56 -17.93
N ASN A 16 0.49 -25.77 -18.43
CA ASN A 16 -0.02 -26.24 -19.74
C ASN A 16 -1.54 -26.36 -19.76
N ASP A 17 -2.15 -26.74 -18.64
CA ASP A 17 -3.61 -26.82 -18.51
C ASP A 17 -4.31 -25.46 -18.57
N LYS A 18 -3.56 -24.36 -18.48
CA LYS A 18 -4.11 -23.00 -18.45
C LYS A 18 -3.74 -22.24 -19.70
N PRO A 19 -4.68 -21.49 -20.30
CA PRO A 19 -4.37 -20.64 -21.44
C PRO A 19 -3.20 -19.66 -21.13
N PRO A 20 -2.14 -19.60 -21.96
CA PRO A 20 -0.96 -18.76 -21.72
C PRO A 20 -1.26 -17.27 -21.51
N LYS A 21 -2.39 -16.79 -22.06
CA LYS A 21 -2.89 -15.42 -21.86
C LYS A 21 -3.15 -15.03 -20.41
N PHE A 22 -3.16 -15.97 -19.47
CA PHE A 22 -3.38 -15.70 -18.04
C PHE A 22 -2.11 -15.71 -17.20
N TRP A 23 -1.00 -16.26 -17.71
CA TRP A 23 0.21 -16.46 -16.90
C TRP A 23 1.52 -16.10 -17.62
N SER A 24 1.50 -15.87 -18.93
CA SER A 24 2.70 -15.54 -19.71
C SER A 24 2.65 -14.13 -20.30
N LYS A 25 3.69 -13.31 -20.01
CA LYS A 25 3.84 -11.97 -20.57
C LYS A 25 3.79 -11.95 -22.09
N SER A 26 4.36 -12.97 -22.73
CA SER A 26 4.36 -13.10 -24.19
C SER A 26 2.99 -13.41 -24.80
N HIS A 27 1.92 -13.49 -24.00
CA HIS A 27 0.55 -13.72 -24.49
C HIS A 27 -0.46 -12.72 -23.90
N PHE A 28 -0.01 -11.74 -23.10
CA PHE A 28 -0.89 -10.70 -22.59
C PHE A 28 -1.35 -9.76 -23.69
N ARG A 29 -2.56 -9.23 -23.51
CA ARG A 29 -3.13 -8.19 -24.37
C ARG A 29 -2.34 -6.90 -24.15
N THR A 30 -2.10 -6.20 -25.24
CA THR A 30 -1.35 -4.93 -25.26
C THR A 30 -2.27 -3.72 -25.09
N THR A 31 -3.59 -3.92 -24.94
CA THR A 31 -4.57 -2.85 -24.77
C THR A 31 -4.40 -2.12 -23.45
N THR A 32 -4.15 -2.86 -22.37
CA THR A 32 -3.89 -2.30 -21.03
C THR A 32 -2.39 -2.14 -20.84
N LYS A 33 -1.90 -0.90 -20.75
CA LYS A 33 -0.49 -0.59 -20.53
C LYS A 33 -0.10 -0.84 -19.08
N CYS A 34 0.29 -2.07 -18.77
CA CYS A 34 0.57 -2.50 -17.41
C CYS A 34 1.59 -3.65 -17.39
N ASP A 35 2.64 -3.49 -16.59
CA ASP A 35 3.65 -4.54 -16.37
C ASP A 35 3.36 -5.39 -15.11
N MET A 36 2.26 -5.12 -14.40
CA MET A 36 1.96 -5.74 -13.12
C MET A 36 1.24 -7.08 -13.28
N LEU A 37 1.84 -8.14 -12.76
CA LEU A 37 1.33 -9.52 -12.83
C LEU A 37 0.78 -10.07 -11.51
N LEU A 38 0.77 -9.24 -10.48
CA LEU A 38 0.57 -9.69 -9.10
C LEU A 38 -0.67 -9.07 -8.48
N ASN A 39 -1.25 -9.77 -7.52
CA ASN A 39 -2.36 -9.29 -6.66
C ASN A 39 -1.96 -8.13 -5.72
N ASN A 40 -0.82 -7.49 -6.01
CA ASN A 40 -0.21 -6.44 -5.22
C ASN A 40 -1.18 -5.25 -4.98
N ILE A 41 -2.07 -4.97 -5.93
CA ILE A 41 -3.07 -3.89 -5.76
C ILE A 41 -4.05 -4.22 -4.64
N CYS A 42 -4.61 -5.44 -4.65
CA CYS A 42 -5.56 -5.87 -3.63
C CYS A 42 -4.87 -6.01 -2.28
N ASP A 43 -3.68 -6.62 -2.24
CA ASP A 43 -2.93 -6.80 -1.00
C ASP A 43 -2.55 -5.46 -0.36
N ALA A 44 -2.08 -4.50 -1.18
CA ALA A 44 -1.74 -3.18 -0.69
C ALA A 44 -2.98 -2.39 -0.24
N PHE A 45 -4.10 -2.46 -0.96
CA PHE A 45 -5.36 -1.84 -0.51
C PHE A 45 -5.85 -2.44 0.80
N ASN A 46 -5.97 -3.77 0.85
CA ASN A 46 -6.47 -4.54 1.99
C ASN A 46 -5.57 -4.42 3.22
N GLY A 47 -4.26 -4.24 3.02
CA GLY A 47 -3.27 -4.07 4.09
C GLY A 47 -3.18 -2.64 4.64
N THR A 48 -3.88 -1.67 4.07
CA THR A 48 -3.82 -0.28 4.58
C THR A 48 -4.51 -0.16 5.95
N LYS A 49 -3.89 0.59 6.87
CA LYS A 49 -4.43 0.82 8.23
C LYS A 49 -5.88 1.32 8.24
N PRO A 50 -6.32 2.25 7.37
CA PRO A 50 -7.71 2.68 7.33
C PRO A 50 -8.68 1.55 6.99
N ILE A 51 -8.35 0.70 6.00
CA ILE A 51 -9.18 -0.44 5.60
C ILE A 51 -9.22 -1.50 6.70
N LEU A 52 -8.08 -1.79 7.34
CA LEU A 52 -8.03 -2.73 8.47
C LEU A 52 -8.91 -2.27 9.64
N ARG A 53 -8.88 -0.97 9.99
CA ARG A 53 -9.73 -0.41 11.06
C ARG A 53 -11.21 -0.39 10.67
N ALA A 54 -11.53 -0.12 9.40
CA ALA A 54 -12.90 -0.12 8.91
C ALA A 54 -13.54 -1.51 9.02
N ARG A 55 -12.77 -2.58 8.78
CA ARG A 55 -13.22 -3.98 8.90
C ARG A 55 -13.57 -4.43 10.31
N GLU A 56 -13.18 -3.68 11.33
CA GLU A 56 -13.55 -3.97 12.72
C GLU A 56 -14.89 -3.36 13.11
N LYS A 57 -15.51 -2.57 12.22
CA LYS A 57 -16.80 -1.92 12.43
C LYS A 57 -17.95 -2.73 11.80
N LEU A 58 -19.18 -2.42 12.21
CA LEU A 58 -20.39 -2.86 11.52
C LEU A 58 -20.43 -2.36 10.07
N ILE A 59 -21.32 -2.92 9.25
CA ILE A 59 -21.37 -2.67 7.80
C ILE A 59 -21.40 -1.18 7.45
N LEU A 60 -22.22 -0.38 8.13
CA LEU A 60 -22.29 1.07 7.93
C LEU A 60 -20.95 1.75 8.25
N GLY A 61 -20.33 1.40 9.38
CA GLY A 61 -19.02 1.94 9.77
C GLY A 61 -17.87 1.50 8.87
N LEU A 62 -17.97 0.30 8.27
CA LEU A 62 -17.02 -0.20 7.27
C LEU A 62 -17.12 0.65 5.99
N LEU A 63 -18.33 0.79 5.44
CA LEU A 63 -18.57 1.55 4.22
C LEU A 63 -18.16 3.01 4.39
N GLU A 64 -18.53 3.62 5.51
CA GLU A 64 -18.16 5.01 5.82
C GLU A 64 -16.63 5.17 6.00
N GLY A 65 -15.99 4.21 6.66
CA GLY A 65 -14.53 4.18 6.77
C GLY A 65 -13.81 4.09 5.42
N ILE A 66 -14.33 3.27 4.50
CA ILE A 66 -13.80 3.14 3.14
C ILE A 66 -14.04 4.45 2.36
N ARG A 67 -15.25 5.02 2.43
CA ARG A 67 -15.62 6.27 1.75
C ARG A 67 -14.70 7.42 2.16
N ILE A 68 -14.54 7.66 3.47
CA ILE A 68 -13.64 8.72 3.98
C ILE A 68 -12.19 8.47 3.56
N TYR A 69 -11.72 7.22 3.59
CA TYR A 69 -10.38 6.88 3.15
C TYR A 69 -10.15 7.24 1.68
N LEU A 70 -11.07 6.83 0.80
CA LEU A 70 -10.99 7.14 -0.63
C LEU A 70 -11.06 8.65 -0.86
N MET A 71 -12.00 9.35 -0.21
CA MET A 71 -12.16 10.80 -0.31
C MET A 71 -10.85 11.54 0.03
N LYS A 72 -10.24 11.22 1.18
CA LYS A 72 -8.94 11.80 1.59
C LYS A 72 -7.82 11.46 0.63
N LYS A 73 -7.77 10.20 0.17
CA LYS A 73 -6.70 9.73 -0.72
C LYS A 73 -6.77 10.38 -2.09
N LEU A 74 -7.95 10.48 -2.68
CA LEU A 74 -8.17 11.15 -3.96
C LEU A 74 -7.81 12.63 -3.85
N ASN A 75 -8.23 13.30 -2.77
CA ASN A 75 -7.86 14.70 -2.53
C ASN A 75 -6.35 14.89 -2.40
N GLN A 76 -5.68 14.06 -1.60
CA GLN A 76 -4.22 14.11 -1.45
C GLN A 76 -3.51 13.95 -2.80
N LYS A 77 -3.95 12.99 -3.63
CA LYS A 77 -3.34 12.78 -4.96
C LYS A 77 -3.54 14.00 -5.87
N ARG A 78 -4.71 14.66 -5.82
CA ARG A 78 -4.94 15.93 -6.54
C ARG A 78 -3.96 17.01 -6.08
N GLU A 79 -3.84 17.23 -4.77
CA GLU A 79 -2.91 18.23 -4.23
C GLU A 79 -1.45 17.94 -4.59
N ASP A 80 -1.04 16.66 -4.52
CA ASP A 80 0.31 16.23 -4.89
C ASP A 80 0.58 16.52 -6.38
N LEU A 81 -0.39 16.25 -7.25
CA LEU A 81 -0.26 16.51 -8.69
C LEU A 81 -0.26 18.00 -9.04
N LEU A 82 -1.00 18.83 -8.31
CA LEU A 82 -0.98 20.28 -8.49
C LEU A 82 0.40 20.86 -8.15
N LYS A 83 1.03 20.36 -7.07
CA LYS A 83 2.38 20.78 -6.65
C LYS A 83 3.48 20.25 -7.58
N TYR A 84 3.22 19.14 -8.28
CA TYR A 84 4.23 18.48 -9.12
C TYR A 84 4.40 19.19 -10.47
N GLN A 85 5.63 19.60 -10.80
CA GLN A 85 5.92 20.34 -12.05
C GLN A 85 6.24 19.45 -13.27
N GLY A 86 6.40 18.13 -13.09
CA GLY A 86 6.77 17.24 -14.20
C GLY A 86 5.58 16.73 -15.02
N ASN A 87 5.85 16.41 -16.29
CA ASN A 87 4.85 15.84 -17.20
C ASN A 87 4.61 14.34 -17.02
N LEU A 88 5.52 13.64 -16.33
CA LEU A 88 5.47 12.19 -16.10
C LEU A 88 5.53 11.87 -14.61
N CYS A 89 4.90 10.80 -14.15
CA CYS A 89 5.01 10.39 -12.73
C CYS A 89 6.48 10.24 -12.30
N PRO A 90 6.86 10.60 -11.05
CA PRO A 90 8.22 10.39 -10.54
C PRO A 90 8.75 8.96 -10.69
N ARG A 91 7.90 7.95 -10.46
CA ARG A 91 8.29 6.54 -10.62
C ARG A 91 8.62 6.19 -12.07
N ILE A 92 7.81 6.68 -13.01
CA ILE A 92 7.99 6.42 -14.44
C ILE A 92 9.21 7.17 -14.95
N ARG A 93 9.45 8.41 -14.49
CA ARG A 93 10.69 9.15 -14.76
C ARG A 93 11.93 8.35 -14.36
N LYS A 94 11.98 7.82 -13.13
CA LYS A 94 13.09 6.96 -12.67
C LYS A 94 13.28 5.72 -13.54
N LEU A 95 12.19 5.09 -13.97
CA LEU A 95 12.24 3.94 -14.86
C LEU A 95 12.84 4.32 -16.22
N ILE A 96 12.45 5.46 -16.79
CA ILE A 96 12.96 5.94 -18.08
C ILE A 96 14.47 6.20 -17.98
N GLU A 97 14.93 6.91 -16.94
CA GLU A 97 16.37 7.16 -16.79
C GLU A 97 17.18 5.87 -16.78
N LYS A 98 16.69 4.84 -16.08
CA LYS A 98 17.31 3.50 -16.14
C LYS A 98 17.30 2.92 -17.56
N VAL A 99 16.18 2.98 -18.26
CA VAL A 99 16.09 2.46 -19.64
C VAL A 99 17.01 3.23 -20.60
N LYS A 100 17.22 4.53 -20.39
CA LYS A 100 18.19 5.33 -21.15
C LYS A 100 19.60 4.79 -20.96
N GLU A 101 20.01 4.54 -19.71
CA GLU A 101 21.31 3.92 -19.40
C GLU A 101 21.44 2.54 -20.05
N ASP A 102 20.43 1.68 -19.89
CA ASP A 102 20.42 0.32 -20.44
C ASP A 102 20.46 0.31 -21.99
N SER A 103 19.92 1.35 -22.64
CA SER A 103 19.87 1.44 -24.11
C SER A 103 21.24 1.53 -24.79
N ALA A 104 22.29 1.91 -24.05
CA ALA A 104 23.66 1.90 -24.54
C ALA A 104 24.16 0.49 -24.94
N THR A 105 23.47 -0.57 -24.47
CA THR A 105 23.75 -1.97 -24.83
C THR A 105 23.11 -2.41 -26.14
N SER A 106 22.49 -1.48 -26.87
CA SER A 106 21.77 -1.75 -28.11
C SER A 106 22.30 -0.91 -29.26
N ILE A 107 22.54 -1.56 -30.39
CA ILE A 107 23.05 -0.93 -31.61
C ILE A 107 21.92 -0.93 -32.65
N PRO A 108 21.28 0.22 -32.90
CA PRO A 108 20.24 0.35 -33.90
C PRO A 108 20.84 0.47 -35.31
N THR A 109 20.26 -0.27 -36.25
CA THR A 109 20.51 -0.20 -37.69
C THR A 109 19.24 0.33 -38.35
N TRP A 110 19.33 1.47 -39.03
CA TRP A 110 18.19 2.12 -39.65
C TRP A 110 17.80 1.45 -40.97
N ALA A 111 16.55 1.02 -41.09
CA ALA A 111 16.02 0.42 -42.31
C ALA A 111 15.27 1.44 -43.20
N GLY A 112 15.22 2.71 -42.79
CA GLY A 112 14.41 3.77 -43.42
C GLY A 112 13.10 4.04 -42.67
N LYS A 113 12.53 5.24 -42.89
CA LYS A 113 11.34 5.73 -42.16
C LYS A 113 11.54 5.61 -40.63
N PHE A 114 10.56 5.04 -39.93
CA PHE A 114 10.58 4.81 -38.49
C PHE A 114 10.92 3.35 -38.11
N LEU A 115 11.50 2.59 -39.04
CA LEU A 115 11.80 1.17 -38.88
C LEU A 115 13.29 0.92 -38.62
N PHE A 116 13.56 0.06 -37.64
CA PHE A 116 14.91 -0.27 -37.20
C PHE A 116 15.07 -1.75 -36.91
N GLN A 117 16.28 -2.25 -37.16
CA GLN A 117 16.77 -3.51 -36.62
C GLN A 117 17.77 -3.20 -35.52
N VAL A 118 17.58 -3.74 -34.32
CA VAL A 118 18.43 -3.48 -33.16
C VAL A 118 19.15 -4.77 -32.78
N LYS A 119 20.47 -4.71 -32.70
CA LYS A 119 21.31 -5.79 -32.19
C LYS A 119 21.72 -5.50 -30.75
N THR A 120 21.49 -6.44 -29.84
CA THR A 120 21.96 -6.32 -28.45
C THR A 120 23.42 -6.76 -28.33
N MET A 121 24.11 -6.34 -27.26
CA MET A 121 25.47 -6.81 -26.95
C MET A 121 25.57 -8.35 -26.84
N TYR A 122 24.47 -9.03 -26.55
CA TYR A 122 24.40 -10.50 -26.43
C TYR A 122 24.12 -11.22 -27.75
N GLY A 123 24.01 -10.49 -28.87
CA GLY A 123 23.82 -11.04 -30.20
C GLY A 123 22.36 -11.26 -30.61
N GLU A 124 21.40 -10.97 -29.74
CA GLU A 124 19.98 -11.00 -30.07
C GLU A 124 19.59 -9.85 -30.99
N GLN A 125 18.53 -10.03 -31.76
CA GLN A 125 18.05 -9.05 -32.73
C GLN A 125 16.57 -8.80 -32.57
N PHE A 126 16.19 -7.52 -32.63
CA PHE A 126 14.82 -7.07 -32.47
C PHE A 126 14.46 -6.07 -33.57
N SER A 127 13.22 -6.16 -34.06
CA SER A 127 12.66 -5.13 -34.93
C SER A 127 11.92 -4.09 -34.09
N VAL A 128 12.10 -2.83 -34.44
CA VAL A 128 11.45 -1.69 -33.79
C VAL A 128 10.74 -0.85 -34.84
N ASP A 129 9.48 -0.55 -34.58
CA ASP A 129 8.71 0.45 -35.32
C ASP A 129 8.35 1.59 -34.38
N LEU A 130 9.02 2.74 -34.57
CA LEU A 130 8.79 3.93 -33.76
C LEU A 130 7.44 4.61 -34.06
N SER A 131 6.90 4.46 -35.28
CA SER A 131 5.61 5.02 -35.67
C SER A 131 4.47 4.22 -35.05
N GLY A 132 4.54 2.89 -35.17
CA GLY A 132 3.62 1.97 -34.52
C GLY A 132 3.77 1.89 -33.00
N ARG A 133 4.87 2.42 -32.44
CA ARG A 133 5.26 2.29 -31.03
C ARG A 133 5.34 0.83 -30.57
N THR A 134 5.92 -0.01 -31.41
CA THR A 134 6.01 -1.46 -31.20
C THR A 134 7.46 -1.94 -31.26
N CYS A 135 7.75 -3.01 -30.53
CA CYS A 135 9.05 -3.68 -30.58
C CYS A 135 8.85 -5.19 -30.52
N SER A 136 9.61 -5.98 -31.29
CA SER A 136 9.45 -7.44 -31.28
C SER A 136 9.75 -8.10 -29.92
N CYS A 137 10.49 -7.41 -29.03
CA CYS A 137 10.63 -7.85 -27.63
C CYS A 137 9.34 -7.73 -26.79
N ARG A 138 8.29 -7.11 -27.33
CA ARG A 138 6.97 -6.86 -26.74
C ARG A 138 6.93 -5.97 -25.49
N GLY A 139 8.08 -5.56 -24.97
CA GLY A 139 8.16 -4.72 -23.78
C GLY A 139 7.45 -3.37 -23.96
N TRP A 140 7.65 -2.74 -25.11
CA TRP A 140 6.99 -1.46 -25.41
C TRP A 140 5.49 -1.63 -25.63
N ASP A 141 5.08 -2.68 -26.33
CA ASP A 141 3.68 -2.99 -26.62
C ASP A 141 2.85 -3.19 -25.35
N LEU A 142 3.41 -3.92 -24.39
CA LEU A 142 2.78 -4.28 -23.12
C LEU A 142 2.77 -3.12 -22.13
N THR A 143 3.87 -2.39 -22.03
CA THR A 143 4.04 -1.36 -20.99
C THR A 143 3.67 0.03 -21.47
N GLY A 144 3.68 0.30 -22.78
CA GLY A 144 3.54 1.66 -23.32
C GLY A 144 4.74 2.57 -23.04
N ILE A 145 5.83 2.03 -22.51
CA ILE A 145 7.10 2.73 -22.25
C ILE A 145 8.13 2.15 -23.22
N PRO A 146 8.90 2.98 -23.96
CA PRO A 146 9.95 2.48 -24.83
C PRO A 146 10.87 1.52 -24.08
N CYS A 147 11.09 0.32 -24.62
CA CYS A 147 12.08 -0.60 -24.10
C CYS A 147 13.49 -0.13 -24.48
N LEU A 148 14.54 -0.79 -23.96
CA LEU A 148 15.93 -0.43 -24.25
C LEU A 148 16.24 -0.42 -25.77
N HIS A 149 15.62 -1.32 -26.55
CA HIS A 149 15.77 -1.34 -28.01
C HIS A 149 15.16 -0.09 -28.66
N ALA A 150 13.90 0.21 -28.32
CA ALA A 150 13.20 1.37 -28.84
C ALA A 150 13.89 2.69 -28.41
N MET A 151 14.39 2.75 -27.18
CA MET A 151 15.12 3.88 -26.65
C MET A 151 16.38 4.17 -27.48
N SER A 152 17.14 3.13 -27.86
CA SER A 152 18.31 3.29 -28.73
C SER A 152 17.95 3.88 -30.10
N CYS A 153 16.83 3.46 -30.69
CA CYS A 153 16.33 4.00 -31.96
C CYS A 153 15.87 5.46 -31.83
N ILE A 154 15.19 5.81 -30.74
CA ILE A 154 14.75 7.20 -30.47
C ILE A 154 15.97 8.12 -30.37
N PHE A 155 17.01 7.69 -29.67
CA PHE A 155 18.26 8.45 -29.58
C PHE A 155 18.99 8.54 -30.92
N HIS A 156 18.95 7.48 -31.73
CA HIS A 156 19.52 7.51 -33.07
C HIS A 156 18.90 8.61 -33.96
N ILE A 157 17.58 8.81 -33.86
CA ILE A 157 16.89 9.88 -34.59
C ILE A 157 16.88 11.24 -33.86
N ARG A 158 17.57 11.35 -32.71
CA ARG A 158 17.70 12.56 -31.89
C ARG A 158 16.36 13.13 -31.39
N GLU A 159 15.38 12.28 -31.17
CA GLU A 159 14.08 12.67 -30.64
C GLU A 159 13.99 12.56 -29.12
N ASN A 160 13.01 13.22 -28.52
CA ASN A 160 12.77 13.14 -27.08
C ASN A 160 12.01 11.85 -26.72
N PRO A 161 12.56 10.96 -25.86
CA PRO A 161 11.87 9.74 -25.43
C PRO A 161 10.51 9.96 -24.78
N GLU A 162 10.29 11.08 -24.10
CA GLU A 162 9.01 11.37 -23.44
C GLU A 162 7.84 11.44 -24.45
N ASN A 163 8.10 11.78 -25.72
CA ASN A 163 7.09 11.84 -26.78
C ASN A 163 6.55 10.46 -27.19
N PHE A 164 7.34 9.41 -26.94
CA PHE A 164 7.04 8.03 -27.31
C PHE A 164 6.36 7.24 -26.20
N ILE A 165 6.20 7.85 -25.02
CA ILE A 165 5.53 7.25 -23.88
C ILE A 165 4.02 7.35 -24.04
N HIS A 166 3.32 6.29 -23.64
CA HIS A 166 1.88 6.23 -23.66
C HIS A 166 1.24 7.25 -22.72
N ASP A 167 0.13 7.85 -23.15
CA ASP A 167 -0.54 8.94 -22.44
C ASP A 167 -1.03 8.57 -21.04
N CYS A 168 -1.21 7.28 -20.74
CA CYS A 168 -1.61 6.80 -19.42
C CYS A 168 -0.63 7.18 -18.29
N TYR A 169 0.64 7.47 -18.62
CA TYR A 169 1.65 7.89 -17.65
C TYR A 169 1.83 9.40 -17.55
N LYS A 170 1.14 10.17 -18.41
CA LYS A 170 1.22 11.63 -18.38
C LYS A 170 0.48 12.20 -17.16
N LYS A 171 0.97 13.33 -16.66
CA LYS A 171 0.33 14.10 -15.59
C LYS A 171 -1.12 14.46 -15.96
N THR A 172 -1.36 14.84 -17.23
CA THR A 172 -2.70 15.18 -17.74
C THR A 172 -3.71 14.04 -17.56
N THR A 173 -3.32 12.80 -17.84
CA THR A 173 -4.19 11.64 -17.63
C THR A 173 -4.42 11.34 -16.16
N GLN A 174 -3.39 11.47 -15.31
CA GLN A 174 -3.57 11.33 -13.86
C GLN A 174 -4.49 12.39 -13.27
N MET A 175 -4.40 13.65 -13.73
CA MET A 175 -5.31 14.71 -13.31
C MET A 175 -6.76 14.31 -13.59
N ARG A 176 -7.07 13.82 -14.80
CA ARG A 176 -8.41 13.31 -15.16
C ARG A 176 -8.86 12.13 -14.31
N ILE A 177 -7.96 11.22 -13.95
CA ILE A 177 -8.28 10.06 -13.10
C ILE A 177 -8.70 10.49 -11.69
N TYR A 178 -8.05 11.52 -11.14
CA TYR A 178 -8.29 11.98 -9.78
C TYR A 178 -9.23 13.19 -9.68
N GLU A 179 -9.66 13.73 -10.82
CA GLU A 179 -10.60 14.84 -10.94
C GLU A 179 -11.94 14.56 -10.23
N PRO A 180 -12.59 13.39 -10.37
CA PRO A 180 -13.85 13.12 -9.69
C PRO A 180 -13.75 13.22 -8.17
N VAL A 181 -14.77 13.80 -7.56
CA VAL A 181 -14.86 14.00 -6.11
C VAL A 181 -15.94 13.08 -5.54
N ILE A 182 -15.63 12.42 -4.42
CA ILE A 182 -16.64 11.74 -3.61
C ILE A 182 -17.35 12.82 -2.80
N ALA A 183 -18.65 13.02 -3.05
CA ALA A 183 -19.43 14.04 -2.39
C ALA A 183 -19.45 13.85 -0.86
N PRO A 184 -19.49 14.94 -0.08
CA PRO A 184 -19.81 14.86 1.34
C PRO A 184 -21.23 14.30 1.51
N MET A 185 -21.47 13.70 2.67
CA MET A 185 -22.79 13.21 3.06
C MET A 185 -23.06 13.76 4.46
N ASP A 186 -24.32 14.09 4.72
CA ASP A 186 -24.73 14.57 6.02
C ASP A 186 -24.62 13.46 7.08
N GLY A 187 -24.77 13.85 8.34
CA GLY A 187 -24.80 12.91 9.46
C GLY A 187 -26.10 12.08 9.47
N PRO A 188 -26.12 10.93 10.19
CA PRO A 188 -27.30 10.08 10.30
C PRO A 188 -28.56 10.79 10.82
N ASP A 189 -28.36 11.87 11.57
CA ASP A 189 -29.40 12.76 12.09
C ASP A 189 -30.14 13.56 11.01
N MET A 190 -29.52 13.74 9.84
CA MET A 190 -30.05 14.52 8.73
C MET A 190 -30.41 13.64 7.52
N TRP A 191 -30.28 12.32 7.62
CA TRP A 191 -30.62 11.42 6.52
C TRP A 191 -32.13 11.35 6.33
N GLU A 192 -32.56 11.41 5.08
CA GLU A 192 -33.97 11.23 4.74
C GLU A 192 -34.43 9.81 5.10
N PRO A 193 -35.56 9.66 5.81
CA PRO A 193 -36.17 8.37 6.04
C PRO A 193 -36.51 7.70 4.71
N THR A 194 -36.21 6.41 4.61
CA THR A 194 -36.53 5.61 3.43
C THR A 194 -37.68 4.66 3.74
N ASP A 195 -38.58 4.44 2.80
CA ASP A 195 -39.65 3.42 2.91
C ASP A 195 -39.14 1.96 2.78
N LEU A 196 -37.82 1.78 2.70
CA LEU A 196 -37.20 0.46 2.62
C LEU A 196 -37.28 -0.24 3.98
N PRO A 197 -37.44 -1.58 3.99
CA PRO A 197 -37.47 -2.33 5.22
C PRO A 197 -36.14 -2.21 5.99
N ASP A 198 -36.24 -2.14 7.31
CA ASP A 198 -35.09 -2.10 8.19
C ASP A 198 -34.17 -3.30 7.94
N VAL A 199 -32.86 -3.01 7.90
CA VAL A 199 -31.84 -4.06 7.79
C VAL A 199 -31.78 -4.79 9.13
N ASN A 200 -32.39 -5.98 9.17
CA ASN A 200 -32.31 -6.85 10.33
C ASN A 200 -30.84 -7.14 10.70
N PRO A 201 -30.51 -7.22 12.01
CA PRO A 201 -29.19 -7.61 12.42
C PRO A 201 -28.84 -8.97 11.81
N PRO A 202 -27.56 -9.22 11.46
CA PRO A 202 -27.14 -10.52 10.97
C PRO A 202 -27.57 -11.59 11.98
N ASN A 203 -28.14 -12.70 11.48
CA ASN A 203 -28.55 -13.80 12.33
C ASN A 203 -27.31 -14.29 13.12
N TYR A 204 -27.31 -14.09 14.44
CA TYR A 204 -26.13 -14.35 15.27
C TYR A 204 -26.03 -15.84 15.55
N GLU A 205 -25.27 -16.54 14.74
CA GLU A 205 -24.74 -17.85 15.13
C GLU A 205 -23.45 -17.63 15.95
N PRO A 206 -23.35 -18.20 17.16
CA PRO A 206 -22.13 -18.10 17.96
C PRO A 206 -20.95 -18.68 17.18
N LYS A 207 -20.02 -17.79 16.79
CA LYS A 207 -18.86 -18.15 15.97
C LYS A 207 -17.99 -19.17 16.70
N LYS A 208 -17.76 -20.33 16.08
CA LYS A 208 -16.72 -21.29 16.49
C LYS A 208 -15.33 -20.63 16.34
N SER A 209 -14.81 -20.08 17.43
CA SER A 209 -13.50 -19.44 17.58
C SER A 209 -13.24 -18.19 16.73
N LYS A 210 -12.45 -17.25 17.26
CA LYS A 210 -11.99 -16.06 16.53
C LYS A 210 -11.11 -16.52 15.36
N LEU A 211 -11.64 -16.45 14.13
CA LEU A 211 -10.82 -16.58 12.92
C LEU A 211 -9.62 -15.64 13.02
N ASN A 212 -8.42 -16.19 12.82
CA ASN A 212 -7.17 -15.45 12.94
C ASN A 212 -7.22 -14.21 12.03
N LYS A 213 -7.01 -13.02 12.62
CA LYS A 213 -6.96 -11.73 11.87
C LYS A 213 -5.83 -11.70 10.85
N ASN A 214 -4.83 -12.55 11.04
CA ASN A 214 -3.72 -12.71 10.13
C ASN A 214 -4.03 -13.82 9.13
N ARG A 215 -3.75 -13.56 7.85
CA ARG A 215 -3.70 -14.60 6.82
C ARG A 215 -2.89 -15.79 7.34
N ARG A 216 -3.45 -17.00 7.21
CA ARG A 216 -2.70 -18.23 7.46
C ARG A 216 -1.56 -18.29 6.45
N LYS A 217 -0.33 -18.22 6.95
CA LYS A 217 0.87 -18.37 6.12
C LYS A 217 1.00 -19.84 5.72
N GLU A 218 1.38 -20.09 4.48
CA GLU A 218 1.76 -21.43 4.04
C GLU A 218 3.08 -21.87 4.72
N PRO A 219 3.38 -23.18 4.83
CA PRO A 219 4.52 -23.67 5.59
C PRO A 219 5.87 -23.08 5.15
N ASP A 220 6.02 -22.88 3.85
CA ASP A 220 7.16 -22.24 3.19
C ASP A 220 7.30 -20.76 3.60
N GLU A 221 6.20 -20.02 3.68
CA GLU A 221 6.19 -18.62 4.10
C GLU A 221 6.53 -18.44 5.58
N ILE A 222 6.14 -19.39 6.42
CA ILE A 222 6.51 -19.44 7.83
C ILE A 222 8.03 -19.62 7.95
N GLU A 223 8.59 -20.56 7.20
CA GLU A 223 10.02 -20.87 7.23
C GLU A 223 10.85 -19.71 6.67
N ALA A 224 10.41 -19.09 5.57
CA ALA A 224 11.02 -17.87 5.03
C ALA A 224 10.96 -16.70 6.03
N SER A 225 9.85 -16.54 6.75
CA SER A 225 9.72 -15.52 7.79
C SER A 225 10.69 -15.75 8.95
N LYS A 226 10.88 -17.00 9.39
CA LYS A 226 11.87 -17.36 10.43
C LYS A 226 13.29 -17.05 9.96
N ARG A 227 13.65 -17.44 8.74
CA ARG A 227 14.97 -17.16 8.14
C ARG A 227 15.28 -15.66 8.11
N LYS A 228 14.33 -14.84 7.65
CA LYS A 228 14.44 -13.37 7.67
C LYS A 228 14.61 -12.81 9.08
N ALA A 229 13.90 -13.34 10.07
CA ALA A 229 14.00 -12.90 11.46
C ALA A 229 15.36 -13.23 12.08
N VAL A 230 15.93 -14.40 11.77
CA VAL A 230 17.28 -14.80 12.20
C VAL A 230 18.33 -13.87 11.58
N GLU A 231 18.22 -13.61 10.28
CA GLU A 231 19.14 -12.71 9.57
C GLU A 231 19.09 -11.28 10.13
N MET A 232 17.90 -10.72 10.36
CA MET A 232 17.77 -9.41 11.02
C MET A 232 18.38 -9.38 12.43
N LYS A 233 18.26 -10.46 13.21
CA LYS A 233 18.91 -10.56 14.54
C LYS A 233 20.43 -10.60 14.41
N LYS A 234 20.97 -11.30 13.41
CA LYS A 234 22.42 -11.34 13.13
C LYS A 234 22.95 -9.95 12.78
N GLN A 235 22.28 -9.27 11.84
CA GLN A 235 22.63 -7.90 11.44
C GLN A 235 22.56 -6.91 12.60
N ARG A 236 21.54 -7.01 13.48
CA ARG A 236 21.46 -6.20 14.71
C ARG A 236 22.64 -6.43 15.66
N ARG A 237 23.06 -7.69 15.87
CA ARG A 237 24.21 -8.02 16.72
C ARG A 237 25.51 -7.46 16.13
N GLU A 238 25.67 -7.55 14.82
CA GLU A 238 26.84 -7.07 14.10
C GLU A 238 26.94 -5.54 14.10
N LYS A 239 25.80 -4.85 13.92
CA LYS A 239 25.71 -3.40 14.08
C LYS A 239 26.03 -2.96 15.52
N LYS A 240 25.59 -3.71 16.53
CA LYS A 240 25.92 -3.44 17.94
C LYS A 240 27.41 -3.65 18.22
N LYS A 241 28.03 -4.69 17.66
CA LYS A 241 29.50 -4.90 17.76
C LYS A 241 30.29 -3.76 17.13
N LYS A 242 29.89 -3.32 15.93
CA LYS A 242 30.52 -2.16 15.25
C LYS A 242 30.38 -0.88 16.06
N GLN A 243 29.20 -0.62 16.65
CA GLN A 243 29.00 0.55 17.52
C GLN A 243 29.88 0.52 18.79
N VAL A 244 30.02 -0.64 19.43
CA VAL A 244 30.89 -0.80 20.60
C VAL A 244 32.36 -0.56 20.21
N ALA A 245 32.83 -1.13 19.10
CA ALA A 245 34.19 -0.92 18.60
C ALA A 245 34.48 0.56 18.26
N THR A 246 33.51 1.28 17.68
CA THR A 246 33.68 2.72 17.40
C THR A 246 33.66 3.59 18.66
N SER A 247 32.93 3.18 19.71
CA SER A 247 32.94 3.90 20.99
C SER A 247 34.21 3.64 21.81
N GLU A 248 34.86 2.49 21.62
CA GLU A 248 36.11 2.15 22.32
C GLU A 248 37.34 2.85 21.71
N MET A 249 37.26 3.35 20.47
CA MET A 249 38.33 4.13 19.83
C MET A 249 38.31 5.64 20.17
N HIS A 250 37.19 6.20 20.67
CA HIS A 250 37.02 7.65 20.85
C HIS A 250 37.09 8.17 22.30
N ASP A 251 37.31 7.31 23.31
CA ASP A 251 37.26 7.75 24.71
C ASP A 251 38.42 7.15 25.54
N ALA A 252 39.65 7.56 25.21
CA ALA A 252 40.86 7.18 25.97
C ALA A 252 41.02 7.97 27.29
N THR A 253 40.07 8.84 27.67
CA THR A 253 40.20 9.73 28.84
C THR A 253 39.18 9.45 29.95
N LYS A 254 38.36 8.40 29.85
CA LYS A 254 37.44 7.98 30.92
C LYS A 254 37.64 6.53 31.35
N LEU A 255 37.99 6.33 32.62
CA LEU A 255 38.07 5.02 33.25
C LEU A 255 36.72 4.28 33.16
N SER A 256 36.75 3.06 32.62
CA SER A 256 35.60 2.16 32.49
C SER A 256 35.01 1.77 33.85
N LYS A 257 33.67 1.78 33.98
CA LYS A 257 32.94 1.32 35.19
C LYS A 257 32.88 -0.20 35.33
N LYS A 258 33.79 -0.96 34.71
CA LYS A 258 33.88 -2.40 34.89
C LYS A 258 34.42 -2.67 36.30
N GLY A 259 33.56 -3.16 37.20
CA GLY A 259 33.93 -3.53 38.58
C GLY A 259 33.35 -2.67 39.72
N LYS A 260 32.53 -1.63 39.46
CA LYS A 260 31.81 -0.92 40.53
C LYS A 260 30.51 -1.64 40.89
N LEU A 261 30.46 -2.24 42.09
CA LEU A 261 29.22 -2.74 42.69
C LEU A 261 28.25 -1.57 42.91
N GLY A 262 27.11 -1.59 42.23
CA GLY A 262 26.04 -0.62 42.44
C GLY A 262 25.49 -0.70 43.87
N ARG A 263 25.25 0.45 44.50
CA ARG A 263 24.59 0.54 45.81
C ARG A 263 23.08 0.56 45.63
N CYS A 264 22.37 -0.18 46.47
CA CYS A 264 20.91 -0.17 46.50
C CYS A 264 20.40 1.21 46.93
N SER A 265 19.54 1.84 46.14
CA SER A 265 19.03 3.19 46.46
C SER A 265 18.06 3.23 47.65
N LYS A 266 17.64 2.08 48.22
CA LYS A 266 16.78 1.99 49.41
C LYS A 266 17.57 1.89 50.71
N CYS A 267 18.70 1.18 50.72
CA CYS A 267 19.47 0.91 51.94
C CYS A 267 20.97 1.23 51.82
N LEU A 268 21.40 1.74 50.66
CA LEU A 268 22.76 2.15 50.30
C LEU A 268 23.83 1.04 50.36
N GLN A 269 23.45 -0.21 50.59
CA GLN A 269 24.34 -1.37 50.59
C GLN A 269 24.61 -1.88 49.17
N THR A 270 25.82 -2.38 48.92
CA THR A 270 26.21 -3.01 47.65
C THR A 270 25.72 -4.46 47.55
N GLY A 271 25.61 -5.00 46.32
CA GLY A 271 25.28 -6.42 46.09
C GLY A 271 23.81 -6.74 45.76
N HIS A 272 22.91 -5.75 45.81
CA HIS A 272 21.52 -5.91 45.37
C HIS A 272 20.94 -4.57 44.85
N ASN A 273 19.77 -4.59 44.21
CA ASN A 273 19.13 -3.39 43.66
C ASN A 273 17.83 -3.04 44.42
N LYS A 274 17.24 -1.88 44.12
CA LYS A 274 16.01 -1.38 44.77
C LYS A 274 14.86 -2.40 44.74
N THR A 275 14.77 -3.17 43.66
CA THR A 275 13.70 -4.16 43.41
C THR A 275 13.90 -5.46 44.19
N THR A 276 15.14 -5.83 44.53
CA THR A 276 15.46 -7.05 45.28
C THR A 276 15.83 -6.78 46.75
N CYS A 277 15.67 -5.54 47.20
CA CYS A 277 15.97 -5.14 48.58
C CYS A 277 14.94 -5.70 49.56
N LYS A 278 15.41 -6.50 50.53
CA LYS A 278 14.58 -7.17 51.54
C LYS A 278 14.15 -6.30 52.74
N LYS A 279 14.61 -5.05 52.84
CA LYS A 279 14.15 -4.13 53.90
C LYS A 279 12.81 -3.51 53.49
N SER A 280 11.73 -3.95 54.14
CA SER A 280 10.39 -3.38 54.00
C SER A 280 10.32 -2.03 54.71
N SER A 281 9.64 -1.07 54.09
CA SER A 281 9.21 0.16 54.75
C SER A 281 8.10 -0.18 55.74
N ASN A 282 8.23 0.20 57.01
CA ASN A 282 7.09 0.58 57.84
C ASN A 282 7.43 1.72 58.81
N SER A 283 6.44 2.60 58.94
CA SER A 283 6.40 4.01 59.40
C SER A 283 6.17 4.15 60.92
N PRO A 284 5.89 5.35 61.49
CA PRO A 284 4.55 5.49 62.09
C PRO A 284 3.86 6.89 62.10
N ASN A 285 2.55 6.80 62.40
CA ASN A 285 1.55 7.79 62.92
C ASN A 285 0.61 8.44 61.88
N SER A 286 -0.73 8.49 62.04
CA SER A 286 -1.67 8.02 63.09
C SER A 286 -3.14 8.25 62.61
N THR A 287 -4.08 7.38 63.04
CA THR A 287 -5.52 7.62 63.39
C THR A 287 -6.47 8.11 62.25
N THR A 288 -7.66 7.57 61.91
CA THR A 288 -8.73 6.80 62.60
C THR A 288 -9.66 6.15 61.55
N LEU A 289 -10.33 5.04 61.90
CA LEU A 289 -11.52 4.44 61.24
C LEU A 289 -12.82 5.18 61.69
N PRO A 290 -14.07 4.95 61.17
CA PRO A 290 -14.61 3.65 60.74
C PRO A 290 -15.53 3.60 59.49
N GLN A 291 -15.86 2.34 59.17
CA GLN A 291 -16.73 1.74 58.15
C GLN A 291 -18.16 2.32 58.05
N THR A 292 -18.82 2.17 56.89
CA THR A 292 -20.06 1.38 56.74
C THR A 292 -20.50 1.20 55.28
N THR A 293 -21.18 0.08 55.04
CA THR A 293 -21.90 -0.36 53.85
C THR A 293 -23.18 0.46 53.58
N GLN A 294 -23.59 0.64 52.31
CA GLN A 294 -24.91 0.20 51.80
C GLN A 294 -25.12 0.59 50.32
N THR A 295 -25.74 -0.35 49.60
CA THR A 295 -26.53 -0.29 48.37
C THR A 295 -27.44 0.93 48.23
N THR A 296 -27.61 1.50 47.03
CA THR A 296 -28.94 1.93 46.53
C THR A 296 -29.00 2.05 45.00
N GLN A 297 -30.06 1.47 44.48
CA GLN A 297 -30.66 1.67 43.16
C GLN A 297 -31.29 3.07 43.03
N ASP A 298 -31.70 3.36 41.80
CA ASP A 298 -32.64 4.41 41.37
C ASP A 298 -32.07 5.81 41.13
N TRP A 299 -32.21 6.27 39.88
CA TRP A 299 -32.85 7.56 39.54
C TRP A 299 -33.08 7.63 38.02
N TYR A 300 -34.26 7.20 37.61
CA TYR A 300 -34.87 7.48 36.31
C TYR A 300 -35.65 8.81 36.40
N GLN A 301 -35.85 9.46 35.25
CA GLN A 301 -36.86 10.49 34.95
C GLN A 301 -36.60 11.94 35.42
N ASN A 302 -36.29 12.84 34.48
CA ASN A 302 -37.25 13.85 33.99
C ASN A 302 -36.55 14.91 33.11
N ALA A 303 -37.08 15.13 31.90
CA ALA A 303 -37.57 16.41 31.38
C ALA A 303 -37.48 16.46 29.83
N THR A 304 -38.57 16.20 29.12
CA THR A 304 -39.51 17.18 28.49
C THR A 304 -39.02 17.77 27.16
N SER A 305 -39.74 17.46 26.08
CA SER A 305 -39.68 18.11 24.77
C SER A 305 -40.20 19.56 24.80
N PRO A 306 -39.81 20.38 23.81
CA PRO A 306 -40.79 21.28 23.20
C PRO A 306 -40.85 21.17 21.67
N SER A 307 -42.08 21.35 21.19
CA SER A 307 -42.58 21.40 19.83
C SER A 307 -42.07 22.58 18.99
N HIS A 308 -42.00 22.35 17.67
CA HIS A 308 -41.74 23.31 16.59
C HIS A 308 -42.67 24.55 16.58
N PRO A 309 -42.23 25.61 15.86
CA PRO A 309 -43.08 26.27 14.89
C PRO A 309 -42.56 26.14 13.45
N SER A 310 -43.53 26.06 12.56
CA SER A 310 -43.51 25.89 11.12
C SER A 310 -43.00 27.12 10.35
N LYS A 311 -42.20 26.89 9.30
CA LYS A 311 -42.07 27.80 8.15
C LYS A 311 -42.01 27.00 6.85
N GLN A 312 -43.02 27.21 6.01
CA GLN A 312 -43.06 26.79 4.61
C GLN A 312 -41.99 27.55 3.82
N ILE A 313 -41.19 26.84 3.03
CA ILE A 313 -40.53 27.38 1.84
C ILE A 313 -40.62 26.31 0.74
N ASN A 314 -41.17 26.72 -0.41
CA ASN A 314 -41.47 25.91 -1.58
C ASN A 314 -40.19 25.37 -2.25
N PHE A 315 -40.26 24.13 -2.74
CA PHE A 315 -39.26 23.53 -3.63
C PHE A 315 -39.88 23.42 -5.03
N GLU A 316 -39.31 24.13 -6.01
CA GLU A 316 -39.57 23.85 -7.42
C GLU A 316 -38.70 22.66 -7.85
N SER A 317 -39.35 21.61 -8.34
CA SER A 317 -38.70 20.44 -8.93
C SER A 317 -38.28 20.75 -10.37
N THR A 318 -37.01 20.57 -10.70
CA THR A 318 -36.60 20.27 -12.08
C THR A 318 -35.99 18.89 -12.13
N TYR A 319 -36.78 17.96 -12.66
CA TYR A 319 -36.38 16.62 -13.07
C TYR A 319 -35.26 16.68 -14.10
N TRP A 320 -34.20 15.88 -13.89
CA TRP A 320 -33.31 15.43 -14.96
C TRP A 320 -33.24 13.92 -14.94
N THR A 321 -34.09 13.32 -15.77
CA THR A 321 -33.95 11.95 -16.28
C THR A 321 -32.84 11.94 -17.33
N GLY A 322 -31.76 11.20 -17.08
CA GLY A 322 -30.63 11.08 -18.01
C GLY A 322 -30.02 9.69 -17.99
N HIS A 323 -30.44 8.90 -18.99
CA HIS A 323 -30.00 7.55 -19.36
C HIS A 323 -28.57 7.13 -18.98
N ILE A 324 -28.49 5.94 -18.39
CA ILE A 324 -27.27 5.14 -18.20
C ILE A 324 -26.91 4.49 -19.54
N ASN A 325 -25.74 4.83 -20.10
CA ASN A 325 -25.09 4.05 -21.15
C ASN A 325 -23.62 3.76 -20.75
N GLU A 326 -23.34 2.46 -20.67
CA GLU A 326 -22.08 1.70 -20.69
C GLU A 326 -20.79 2.18 -19.97
N PRO A 327 -20.17 1.33 -19.12
CA PRO A 327 -18.88 1.63 -18.51
C PRO A 327 -17.71 1.25 -19.43
N SER A 328 -17.01 2.27 -19.94
CA SER A 328 -15.68 2.12 -20.53
C SER A 328 -14.68 1.61 -19.48
N LYS A 329 -14.13 0.42 -19.69
CA LYS A 329 -13.13 -0.23 -18.82
C LYS A 329 -11.77 0.48 -18.90
N LEU A 330 -11.57 1.50 -18.08
CA LEU A 330 -10.25 2.09 -17.80
C LEU A 330 -9.56 1.35 -16.64
N ASN A 331 -8.88 0.25 -16.95
CA ASN A 331 -7.91 -0.34 -16.03
C ASN A 331 -6.59 0.42 -16.12
N VAL A 332 -6.44 1.47 -15.30
CA VAL A 332 -5.19 2.21 -15.17
C VAL A 332 -4.40 1.69 -13.97
N CYS A 333 -3.12 1.43 -14.22
CA CYS A 333 -2.12 1.00 -13.25
C CYS A 333 -1.94 2.09 -12.17
N MET A 334 -2.72 2.02 -11.09
CA MET A 334 -2.57 2.91 -9.93
C MET A 334 -1.29 2.56 -9.18
N GLY A 335 -0.33 3.48 -9.20
CA GLY A 335 0.76 3.51 -8.23
C GLY A 335 0.20 3.86 -6.86
N LEU A 336 0.05 2.83 -6.01
CA LEU A 336 -0.18 3.01 -4.58
C LEU A 336 1.03 3.68 -3.93
#